data_AF-A0A3D2V3L3-F1
#
_entry.id   AF-A0A3D2V3L3-F1
#
_cell.length_a   1.000
_cell.length_b   1.000
_cell.length_c   1.000
_cell.angle_alpha   90.00
_cell.angle_beta   90.00
_cell.angle_gamma   90.00
#
_symmetry.space_group_name_H-M   'P 1'
#
loop_
_entity.id
_entity.type
_entity.pdbx_description
1 polymer ?
#
loop_
_entity_poly.entity_id
_entity_poly.type
_entity_poly.pdbx_seq_one_letter_code
_entity_poly.pdbx_strand_id
1 'polypeptide(L)'
;MSRRVVITGLGVVTSLSQDVNDLFQRLLAGESGIHELKIVDRDRFKVKIGGDVYDWDPSADISNKEAKRLDRFSQFGLVAGIRAVEDSGLQFDSEDVRKCGVILGSGIGGLTEIENQVERLLYKGPDR
;
A
#
# COMPACT_ATOMS: atom_id res chain seq x y z
N MET A 1 -0.47 -35.66 7.68
CA MET A 1 0.67 -35.10 6.91
C MET A 1 0.48 -33.60 6.79
N SER A 2 1.53 -32.82 7.05
CA SER A 2 1.52 -31.38 6.75
C SER A 2 1.71 -31.16 5.24
N ARG A 3 1.04 -30.14 4.69
CA ARG A 3 1.23 -29.74 3.29
C ARG A 3 2.46 -28.84 3.23
N ARG A 4 3.28 -28.98 2.18
CA ARG A 4 4.37 -28.03 1.89
C ARG A 4 3.75 -26.73 1.38
N VAL A 5 4.32 -25.61 1.81
CA VAL A 5 3.93 -24.26 1.38
C VAL A 5 5.16 -23.60 0.78
N VAL A 6 4.98 -22.89 -0.33
CA VAL A 6 6.04 -22.17 -1.05
C VAL A 6 5.57 -20.75 -1.37
N ILE A 7 6.51 -19.85 -1.58
CA ILE A 7 6.25 -18.49 -2.07
C ILE A 7 6.43 -18.51 -3.58
N THR A 8 5.42 -18.06 -4.32
CA THR A 8 5.44 -18.06 -5.78
C THR A 8 5.46 -16.67 -6.39
N GLY A 9 5.07 -15.63 -5.65
CA GLY A 9 5.15 -14.26 -6.12
C GLY A 9 5.28 -13.25 -4.98
N LEU A 10 5.83 -12.10 -5.31
CA LEU A 10 6.08 -10.99 -4.39
C LEU A 10 5.58 -9.68 -5.00
N GLY A 11 5.14 -8.77 -4.14
CA GLY A 11 4.75 -7.42 -4.52
C GLY A 11 4.95 -6.49 -3.35
N VAL A 12 5.39 -5.26 -3.65
CA VAL A 12 5.84 -4.30 -2.64
C VAL A 12 5.39 -2.89 -2.97
N VAL A 13 5.12 -2.12 -1.93
CA VAL A 13 5.00 -0.66 -1.98
C VAL A 13 5.77 -0.13 -0.77
N THR A 14 6.91 0.50 -1.01
CA THR A 14 7.76 1.07 0.04
C THR A 14 8.21 2.47 -0.34
N SER A 15 8.72 3.23 0.63
CA SER A 15 9.33 4.54 0.39
C SER A 15 10.67 4.48 -0.33
N LEU A 16 11.30 3.30 -0.38
CA LEU A 16 12.51 3.10 -1.17
C LEU A 16 12.12 2.79 -2.61
N SER A 17 11.36 1.71 -2.83
CA SER A 17 10.91 1.30 -4.16
C SER A 17 9.55 0.59 -4.13
N GLN A 18 8.88 0.57 -5.28
CA GLN A 18 7.61 -0.11 -5.52
C GLN A 18 7.77 -1.29 -6.50
N ASP A 19 9.00 -1.63 -6.87
CA ASP A 19 9.37 -2.81 -7.65
C ASP A 19 10.23 -3.74 -6.77
N VAL A 20 9.99 -5.06 -6.85
CA VAL A 20 10.64 -6.05 -5.98
C VAL A 20 12.13 -6.15 -6.25
N ASN A 21 12.53 -6.17 -7.53
CA ASN A 21 13.93 -6.34 -7.92
C ASN A 21 14.72 -5.07 -7.60
N ASP A 22 14.18 -3.90 -7.94
CA ASP A 22 14.79 -2.61 -7.60
C ASP A 22 14.91 -2.44 -6.07
N LEU A 23 13.85 -2.75 -5.32
CA LEU A 23 13.90 -2.73 -3.85
C LEU A 23 15.05 -3.60 -3.33
N PHE A 24 15.17 -4.83 -3.83
CA PHE A 24 16.19 -5.77 -3.37
C PHE A 24 17.61 -5.26 -3.68
N GLN A 25 17.86 -4.78 -4.90
CA GLN A 25 19.18 -4.25 -5.28
C GLN A 25 19.59 -3.05 -4.41
N ARG A 26 18.65 -2.12 -4.18
CA ARG A 26 18.91 -0.91 -3.39
C ARG A 26 19.12 -1.21 -1.90
N LEU A 27 18.42 -2.21 -1.37
CA LEU A 27 18.68 -2.73 -0.02
C LEU A 27 20.09 -3.33 0.09
N LEU A 28 20.53 -4.12 -0.90
CA LEU A 28 21.89 -4.66 -0.93
C LEU A 28 22.96 -3.57 -1.06
N ALA A 29 22.64 -2.46 -1.73
CA ALA A 29 23.51 -1.29 -1.82
C ALA A 29 23.52 -0.42 -0.55
N GLY A 30 22.70 -0.74 0.46
CA GLY A 30 22.61 0.03 1.70
C GLY A 30 21.89 1.38 1.55
N GLU A 31 21.05 1.52 0.54
CA GLU A 31 20.28 2.75 0.33
C GLU A 31 19.15 2.89 1.35
N SER A 32 18.84 4.14 1.70
CA SER A 32 17.79 4.46 2.67
C SER A 32 16.54 5.00 1.97
N GLY A 33 15.37 4.47 2.34
CA GLY A 33 14.08 5.05 1.99
C GLY A 33 13.68 6.23 2.88
N ILE A 34 14.49 6.54 3.91
CA ILE A 34 14.24 7.67 4.80
C ILE A 34 14.69 8.96 4.15
N HIS A 35 13.81 9.94 4.16
CA HIS A 35 14.03 11.25 3.62
C HIS A 35 13.22 12.29 4.41
N GLU A 36 13.36 13.53 3.99
CA GLU A 36 12.63 14.66 4.52
C GLU A 36 11.15 14.54 4.12
N LEU A 37 10.21 14.49 5.08
CA LEU A 37 8.78 14.21 4.85
C LEU A 37 8.19 15.13 3.77
N LYS A 38 7.37 14.58 2.88
CA LYS A 38 6.76 15.32 1.76
C LYS A 38 5.24 15.32 1.75
N ILE A 39 4.60 14.36 2.41
CA ILE A 39 3.12 14.27 2.47
C ILE A 39 2.46 15.16 3.54
N VAL A 40 3.25 15.85 4.37
CA VAL A 40 2.76 16.77 5.42
C VAL A 40 3.56 18.07 5.44
N ASP A 41 2.97 19.12 6.02
CA ASP A 41 3.69 20.35 6.37
C ASP A 41 4.62 20.11 7.57
N ARG A 42 5.81 19.59 7.28
CA ARG A 42 6.83 19.17 8.26
C ARG A 42 7.32 20.30 9.18
N ASP A 43 7.19 21.57 8.81
CA ASP A 43 7.66 22.67 9.67
C ASP A 43 6.80 22.86 10.91
N ARG A 44 5.58 22.31 10.90
CA ARG A 44 4.68 22.25 12.06
C ARG A 44 5.03 21.14 13.04
N PHE A 45 5.99 20.27 12.72
CA PHE A 45 6.32 19.08 13.50
C PHE A 45 7.78 19.10 13.98
N LYS A 46 8.02 18.48 15.15
CA LYS A 46 9.38 18.27 15.68
C LYS A 46 10.16 17.24 14.85
N VAL A 47 9.47 16.22 14.35
CA VAL A 47 10.04 15.17 13.48
C VAL A 47 9.80 15.58 12.03
N LYS A 48 10.87 15.68 11.25
CA LYS A 48 10.84 16.17 9.86
C LYS A 48 11.26 15.12 8.82
N ILE A 49 11.70 13.95 9.27
CA ILE A 49 12.15 12.86 8.42
C ILE A 49 11.26 11.63 8.62
N GLY A 50 11.12 10.82 7.57
CA GLY A 50 10.36 9.59 7.58
C GLY A 50 10.50 8.83 6.27
N GLY A 51 9.71 7.78 6.11
CA GLY A 51 9.65 6.98 4.88
C GLY A 51 8.25 7.01 4.31
N ASP A 52 7.74 8.19 3.96
CA ASP A 52 6.49 8.32 3.21
C ASP A 52 6.66 7.93 1.75
N VAL A 53 5.64 7.33 1.14
CA VAL A 53 5.58 7.13 -0.31
C VAL A 53 4.99 8.41 -0.90
N TYR A 54 5.80 9.37 -1.30
CA TYR A 54 5.28 10.69 -1.72
C TYR A 54 4.94 10.76 -3.21
N ASP A 55 5.57 9.94 -4.04
CA ASP A 55 5.40 9.77 -5.47
C ASP A 55 4.43 8.62 -5.78
N TRP A 56 3.27 8.66 -5.11
CA TRP A 56 2.28 7.60 -5.22
C TRP A 56 1.31 7.82 -6.37
N ASP A 57 1.29 6.89 -7.32
CA ASP A 57 0.29 6.80 -8.39
C ASP A 57 -0.16 5.33 -8.55
N PRO A 58 -1.40 4.99 -8.15
CA PRO A 58 -1.92 3.64 -8.27
C PRO A 58 -2.69 3.41 -9.58
N SER A 59 -2.69 4.37 -10.52
CA SER A 59 -3.57 4.35 -11.70
C SER A 59 -3.29 3.21 -12.69
N ALA A 60 -2.11 2.61 -12.63
CA ALA A 60 -1.77 1.42 -13.42
C ALA A 60 -2.47 0.15 -12.91
N ASP A 61 -2.74 0.07 -11.61
CA ASP A 61 -3.22 -1.15 -10.94
C ASP A 61 -4.70 -1.05 -10.55
N ILE A 62 -5.20 0.14 -10.21
CA ILE A 62 -6.59 0.37 -9.78
C ILE A 62 -7.19 1.59 -10.46
N SER A 63 -8.50 1.56 -10.71
CA SER A 63 -9.17 2.68 -11.35
C SER A 63 -9.22 3.92 -10.46
N ASN A 64 -9.22 5.11 -11.07
CA ASN A 64 -9.40 6.38 -10.35
C ASN A 64 -10.67 6.42 -9.47
N LYS A 65 -11.71 5.68 -9.84
CA LYS A 65 -12.96 5.59 -9.07
C LYS A 65 -12.77 4.78 -7.80
N GLU A 66 -12.01 3.68 -7.87
CA GLU A 66 -11.69 2.83 -6.73
C GLU A 66 -10.67 3.50 -5.81
N ALA A 67 -9.61 4.07 -6.36
CA ALA A 67 -8.59 4.79 -5.59
C ALA A 67 -9.20 5.87 -4.68
N LYS A 68 -10.20 6.62 -5.18
CA LYS A 68 -10.91 7.66 -4.39
C LYS A 68 -11.73 7.13 -3.21
N ARG A 69 -12.01 5.84 -3.15
CA ARG A 69 -12.82 5.20 -2.09
C ARG A 69 -11.96 4.43 -1.08
N LEU A 70 -10.67 4.31 -1.35
CA LEU A 70 -9.72 3.56 -0.54
C LEU A 70 -8.78 4.54 0.15
N ASP A 71 -8.61 4.40 1.47
CA ASP A 71 -7.49 5.06 2.15
C ASP A 71 -6.17 4.52 1.60
N ARG A 72 -5.10 5.32 1.67
CA ARG A 72 -3.78 4.97 1.14
C ARG A 72 -3.26 3.62 1.66
N PHE A 73 -3.52 3.25 2.91
CA PHE A 73 -3.07 1.95 3.42
C PHE A 73 -3.71 0.79 2.65
N SER A 74 -4.99 0.92 2.27
CA SER A 74 -5.70 -0.10 1.50
C SER A 74 -5.24 -0.11 0.05
N GLN A 75 -4.95 1.06 -0.52
CA GLN A 75 -4.35 1.15 -1.85
C GLN A 75 -2.99 0.44 -1.89
N PHE A 76 -2.10 0.68 -0.93
CA PHE A 76 -0.79 0.01 -0.87
C PHE A 76 -0.94 -1.51 -0.77
N GLY A 77 -1.80 -2.00 0.12
CA GLY A 77 -2.05 -3.44 0.27
C GLY A 77 -2.64 -4.07 -0.99
N LEU A 78 -3.57 -3.38 -1.66
CA LEU A 78 -4.19 -3.85 -2.89
C LEU A 78 -3.20 -3.90 -4.05
N VAL A 79 -2.44 -2.82 -4.29
CA VAL A 79 -1.43 -2.74 -5.36
C VAL A 79 -0.31 -3.76 -5.15
N ALA A 80 0.23 -3.87 -3.92
CA ALA A 80 1.23 -4.89 -3.61
C ALA A 80 0.67 -6.31 -3.82
N GLY A 81 -0.60 -6.55 -3.46
CA GLY A 81 -1.27 -7.82 -3.69
C GLY A 81 -1.46 -8.15 -5.17
N ILE A 82 -1.91 -7.19 -5.98
CA ILE A 82 -2.08 -7.34 -7.44
C ILE A 82 -0.74 -7.74 -8.07
N ARG A 83 0.33 -6.98 -7.79
CA ARG A 83 1.67 -7.25 -8.34
C ARG A 83 2.22 -8.60 -7.87
N ALA A 84 1.93 -9.02 -6.63
CA ALA A 84 2.33 -10.35 -6.14
C ALA A 84 1.61 -11.49 -6.86
N VAL A 85 0.33 -11.31 -7.20
CA VAL A 85 -0.42 -12.28 -8.02
C VAL A 85 0.16 -12.33 -9.43
N GLU A 86 0.44 -11.17 -10.04
CA GLU A 86 1.05 -11.08 -11.37
C GLU A 86 2.42 -11.77 -11.42
N ASP A 87 3.31 -11.48 -10.48
CA ASP A 87 4.63 -12.10 -10.34
C ASP A 87 4.52 -13.63 -10.16
N SER A 88 3.49 -14.10 -9.47
CA SER A 88 3.26 -15.54 -9.28
C SER A 88 2.81 -16.29 -10.53
N GLY A 89 2.35 -15.56 -11.56
CA GLY A 89 1.74 -16.14 -12.75
C GLY A 89 0.37 -16.81 -12.52
N LEU A 90 -0.21 -16.70 -11.32
CA LEU A 90 -1.51 -17.29 -10.98
C LEU A 90 -2.62 -16.73 -11.87
N GLN A 91 -3.34 -17.62 -12.57
CA GLN A 91 -4.48 -17.25 -13.42
C GLN A 91 -5.77 -17.71 -12.77
N PHE A 92 -6.56 -16.79 -12.20
CA PHE A 92 -7.75 -17.11 -11.41
C PHE A 92 -8.87 -17.81 -12.21
N ASP A 93 -8.90 -17.63 -13.54
CA ASP A 93 -9.83 -18.32 -14.44
C ASP A 93 -9.56 -19.83 -14.53
N SER A 94 -8.33 -20.25 -14.23
CA SER A 94 -7.90 -21.65 -14.21
C SER A 94 -7.93 -22.31 -12.82
N GLU A 95 -8.29 -21.54 -11.78
CA GLU A 95 -8.24 -21.97 -10.38
C GLU A 95 -9.63 -22.14 -9.74
N ASP A 96 -9.73 -23.01 -8.74
CA ASP A 96 -10.91 -23.03 -7.85
C ASP A 96 -10.80 -21.87 -6.86
N VAL A 97 -11.45 -20.74 -7.17
CA VAL A 97 -11.42 -19.51 -6.36
C VAL A 97 -11.85 -19.72 -4.90
N ARG A 98 -12.57 -20.80 -4.57
CA ARG A 98 -12.91 -21.15 -3.18
C ARG A 98 -11.72 -21.64 -2.36
N LYS A 99 -10.61 -21.95 -3.02
CA LYS A 99 -9.32 -22.33 -2.42
C LYS A 99 -8.32 -21.16 -2.38
N CYS A 100 -8.66 -20.05 -3.02
CA CYS A 100 -7.86 -18.81 -3.00
C CYS A 100 -8.33 -17.95 -1.82
N GLY A 101 -7.47 -17.79 -0.82
CA GLY A 101 -7.73 -16.95 0.35
C GLY A 101 -6.83 -15.73 0.39
N VAL A 102 -7.29 -14.68 1.07
CA VAL A 102 -6.48 -13.50 1.38
C VAL A 102 -6.36 -13.38 2.90
N ILE A 103 -5.13 -13.20 3.38
CA ILE A 103 -4.85 -12.84 4.76
C ILE A 103 -4.03 -11.55 4.71
N LEU A 104 -4.67 -10.43 5.01
CA LEU A 104 -4.08 -9.11 5.00
C LEU A 104 -4.39 -8.41 6.32
N GLY A 105 -3.39 -7.72 6.87
CA GLY A 105 -3.51 -6.97 8.12
C GLY A 105 -3.00 -5.54 7.96
N SER A 106 -3.60 -4.62 8.71
CA SER A 106 -3.10 -3.27 8.92
C SER A 106 -3.16 -2.95 10.40
N GLY A 107 -2.09 -2.38 10.96
CA GLY A 107 -2.03 -2.08 12.38
C GLY A 107 -2.96 -0.94 12.79
N ILE A 108 -2.93 0.17 12.04
CA ILE A 108 -3.73 1.38 12.33
C ILE A 108 -4.92 1.49 11.37
N GLY A 109 -4.78 1.03 10.12
CA GLY A 109 -5.82 1.19 9.11
C GLY A 109 -5.91 2.62 8.58
N GLY A 110 -7.13 3.06 8.27
CA GLY A 110 -7.42 4.29 7.52
C GLY A 110 -7.44 5.55 8.39
N LEU A 111 -6.35 5.84 9.07
CA LEU A 111 -6.27 7.01 9.96
C LEU A 111 -6.50 8.32 9.20
N THR A 112 -5.93 8.45 8.01
CA THR A 112 -6.09 9.67 7.18
C THR A 112 -7.56 9.88 6.82
N GLU A 113 -8.25 8.83 6.39
CA GLU A 113 -9.68 8.92 6.09
C GLU A 113 -10.52 9.24 7.33
N ILE A 114 -10.20 8.65 8.48
CA ILE A 114 -10.88 8.98 9.75
C ILE A 114 -10.72 10.47 10.07
N GLU A 115 -9.50 11.00 10.00
CA GLU A 115 -9.22 12.43 10.25
C GLU A 115 -10.00 13.33 9.28
N ASN A 116 -9.98 13.01 7.99
CA ASN A 116 -10.72 13.75 6.96
C ASN A 116 -12.23 13.77 7.21
N GLN A 117 -12.81 12.63 7.61
CA GLN A 117 -14.26 12.54 7.86
C GLN A 117 -14.66 13.21 9.16
N VAL A 118 -13.81 13.15 10.20
CA VAL A 118 -14.02 13.93 11.43
C VAL A 118 -13.97 15.43 11.13
N GLU A 119 -13.01 15.89 10.35
CA GLU A 119 -12.93 17.29 9.92
C GLU A 119 -14.20 17.73 9.18
N ARG A 120 -14.66 16.91 8.22
CA ARG A 120 -15.91 17.19 7.48
C ARG A 120 -17.11 17.28 8.41
N LEU A 121 -17.27 16.33 9.32
CA LEU A 121 -18.37 16.34 10.29
C LEU A 121 -18.37 17.62 11.14
N LEU A 122 -17.20 18.02 11.64
CA LEU A 122 -17.07 19.18 12.53
C LEU A 122 -17.34 20.51 11.82
N TYR A 123 -16.88 20.68 10.59
CA TYR A 123 -16.97 21.95 9.87
C TYR A 123 -18.17 22.05 8.91
N LYS A 124 -18.73 20.93 8.47
CA LYS A 124 -19.83 20.89 7.48
C LYS A 124 -21.10 20.19 7.98
N GLY A 125 -21.03 19.49 9.11
CA GLY A 125 -22.15 18.75 9.68
C GLY A 125 -22.36 17.36 9.04
N PRO A 126 -23.28 16.55 9.59
CA PRO A 126 -23.46 15.14 9.22
C PRO A 126 -24.14 14.92 7.85
N ASP A 127 -24.78 15.95 7.28
CA ASP A 127 -25.47 15.88 5.98
C ASP A 127 -24.52 16.17 4.78
N ARG A 128 -23.20 16.21 5.03
CA ARG A 128 -22.18 16.66 4.08
C ARG A 128 -20.91 15.82 4.11
#